data_AF-Q8TQG7-F1
#
_entry.id   AF-Q8TQG7-F1
#
_cell.length_a   1.000
_cell.length_b   1.000
_cell.length_c   1.000
_cell.angle_alpha   90.00
_cell.angle_beta   90.00
_cell.angle_gamma   90.00
#
_symmetry.space_group_name_H-M   'P 1'
#
loop_
_entity.id
_entity.type
_entity.pdbx_description
1 polymer ?
#
loop_
_entity_poly.entity_id
_entity_poly.type
_entity_poly.pdbx_seq_one_letter_code
_entity_poly.pdbx_strand_id
1 'polypeptide(L)'
;MVNTLSHLGVGLLIALALGYKGRKRETLAFLAILPDLDFIPYILFALVSDSVSHETRNQLFYLLGHREFMHSILFILLVTLFIWLITKDRRFTAAGFAAIFLHSYLDYATSWKMRPLYPFSTETSIMGAVYFFDPLANLLPLLPVFIVLVGHMKRNGRWNGKFNNFCTFVAENRSKFYTTLLVVLLVWITVLPMAKFFLVNQVSEEEGTRISYQNTYPSSPGKFLTAYSYNATHYKILEVSYWAGIERSDYIEKINVTGDVPDAYAYAERAGKLYSTAVPQEIDYPVYSVSEENGSVNIVLSDARNPYVKMWTYFDTVYRFVFDTEGGEYEVYASVQGEEEEEKLGKNYFG
;
A
#
# COMPACT_ATOMS: atom_id res chain seq x y z
N MET A 1 3.07 3.53 3.26
CA MET A 1 2.79 4.71 2.44
C MET A 1 3.91 5.71 2.57
N VAL A 2 4.42 6.21 1.46
CA VAL A 2 5.28 7.39 1.53
C VAL A 2 4.36 8.61 1.61
N ASN A 3 4.60 9.51 2.56
CA ASN A 3 3.72 10.68 2.69
C ASN A 3 3.80 11.58 1.43
N THR A 4 2.71 12.27 1.11
CA THR A 4 2.60 13.15 -0.06
C THR A 4 3.70 14.22 -0.13
N LEU A 5 4.22 14.71 1.00
CA LEU A 5 5.33 15.65 1.02
C LEU A 5 6.65 15.02 0.56
N SER A 6 6.86 13.75 0.85
CA SER A 6 8.03 13.00 0.41
C SER A 6 7.92 12.72 -1.09
N HIS A 7 6.74 12.38 -1.59
CA HIS A 7 6.45 12.28 -3.03
C HIS A 7 6.69 13.60 -3.78
N LEU A 8 6.20 14.73 -3.25
CA LEU A 8 6.54 16.08 -3.74
C LEU A 8 8.06 16.30 -3.77
N GLY A 9 8.73 15.85 -2.71
CA GLY A 9 10.16 15.86 -2.55
C GLY A 9 10.91 15.10 -3.63
N VAL A 10 10.41 13.94 -4.04
CA VAL A 10 10.95 13.16 -5.17
C VAL A 10 10.86 13.94 -6.47
N GLY A 11 9.70 14.54 -6.78
CA GLY A 11 9.54 15.37 -7.97
C GLY A 11 10.47 16.58 -7.98
N LEU A 12 10.64 17.22 -6.83
CA LEU A 12 11.62 18.30 -6.64
C LEU A 12 13.05 17.81 -6.80
N LEU A 13 13.39 16.64 -6.27
CA LEU A 13 14.73 16.05 -6.38
C LEU A 13 15.10 15.81 -7.84
N ILE A 14 14.21 15.18 -8.61
CA ILE A 14 14.38 14.94 -10.05
C ILE A 14 14.55 16.29 -10.78
N ALA A 15 13.67 17.26 -10.50
CA ALA A 15 13.73 18.56 -11.15
C ALA A 15 15.04 19.30 -10.86
N LEU A 16 15.52 19.25 -9.62
CA LEU A 16 16.74 19.92 -9.18
C LEU A 16 17.99 19.22 -9.70
N ALA A 17 18.02 17.88 -9.74
CA ALA A 17 19.10 17.09 -10.33
C ALA A 17 19.25 17.37 -11.83
N LEU A 18 18.14 17.51 -12.55
CA LEU A 18 18.12 17.84 -13.98
C LEU A 18 18.28 19.35 -14.28
N GLY A 19 18.38 20.19 -13.24
CA GLY A 19 18.60 21.63 -13.38
C GLY A 19 17.37 22.44 -13.82
N TYR A 20 16.16 21.88 -13.75
CA TYR A 20 14.93 22.59 -14.08
C TYR A 20 14.63 23.72 -13.07
N LYS A 21 14.04 24.81 -13.56
CA LYS A 21 13.70 26.03 -12.80
C LYS A 21 12.30 26.53 -13.16
N GLY A 22 11.75 27.42 -12.33
CA GLY A 22 10.43 28.04 -12.56
C GLY A 22 9.32 27.00 -12.74
N ARG A 23 8.42 27.25 -13.71
CA ARG A 23 7.27 26.39 -13.99
C ARG A 23 7.65 24.93 -14.23
N LYS A 24 8.74 24.64 -14.96
CA LYS A 24 9.16 23.24 -15.22
C LYS A 24 9.44 22.47 -13.93
N ARG A 25 10.02 23.13 -12.92
CA ARG A 25 10.27 22.52 -11.60
C ARG A 25 8.96 22.30 -10.84
N GLU A 26 8.07 23.29 -10.84
CA GLU A 26 6.76 23.20 -10.19
C GLU A 26 5.90 22.10 -10.80
N THR A 27 5.89 21.99 -12.12
CA THR A 27 5.20 20.91 -12.84
C THR A 27 5.75 19.53 -12.46
N LEU A 28 7.07 19.33 -12.41
CA LEU A 28 7.63 18.03 -12.00
C LEU A 28 7.33 17.68 -10.54
N ALA A 29 7.34 18.66 -9.64
CA ALA A 29 6.91 18.47 -8.27
C ALA A 29 5.43 18.06 -8.19
N PHE A 30 4.56 18.73 -8.95
CA PHE A 30 3.14 18.40 -9.03
C PHE A 30 2.89 17.02 -9.64
N LEU A 31 3.59 16.65 -10.72
CA LEU A 31 3.47 15.33 -11.34
C LEU A 31 3.83 14.21 -10.37
N ALA A 32 4.75 14.45 -9.44
CA ALA A 32 5.12 13.49 -8.42
C ALA A 32 4.10 13.35 -7.29
N ILE A 33 3.05 14.18 -7.21
CA ILE A 33 1.94 14.00 -6.25
C ILE A 33 0.59 13.82 -6.96
N LEU A 34 0.61 13.82 -8.29
CA LEU A 34 -0.60 13.68 -9.09
C LEU A 34 -1.35 12.39 -8.76
N PRO A 35 -0.69 11.21 -8.59
CA PRO A 35 -1.39 9.98 -8.22
C PRO A 35 -2.14 10.06 -6.88
N ASP A 36 -1.58 10.75 -5.89
CA ASP A 36 -2.21 10.95 -4.57
C ASP A 36 -3.51 11.76 -4.63
N LEU A 37 -3.80 12.45 -5.73
CA LEU A 37 -5.07 13.17 -5.90
C LEU A 37 -6.25 12.22 -6.15
N ASP A 38 -6.02 10.91 -6.17
CA ASP A 38 -7.05 9.87 -6.24
C ASP A 38 -8.01 9.86 -5.04
N PHE A 39 -7.69 10.56 -3.95
CA PHE A 39 -8.67 10.81 -2.89
C PHE A 39 -9.92 11.53 -3.41
N ILE A 40 -9.80 12.37 -4.45
CA ILE A 40 -10.93 13.09 -5.06
C ILE A 40 -11.91 12.13 -5.74
N PRO A 41 -11.50 11.30 -6.73
CA PRO A 41 -12.39 10.30 -7.28
C PRO A 41 -12.84 9.27 -6.24
N TYR A 42 -12.03 8.96 -5.23
CA TYR A 42 -12.43 8.06 -4.16
C TYR A 42 -13.59 8.59 -3.31
N ILE A 43 -13.60 9.89 -2.98
CA ILE A 43 -14.75 10.53 -2.33
C ILE A 43 -16.02 10.40 -3.20
N LEU A 44 -15.90 10.60 -4.52
CA LEU A 44 -17.03 10.43 -5.42
C LEU A 44 -17.53 8.98 -5.44
N PHE A 45 -16.61 8.01 -5.45
CA PHE A 45 -16.94 6.60 -5.34
C PHE A 45 -17.72 6.30 -4.06
N ALA A 46 -17.21 6.73 -2.90
CA ALA A 46 -17.86 6.50 -1.60
C ALA A 46 -19.28 7.09 -1.52
N LEU A 47 -19.52 8.23 -2.20
CA LEU A 47 -20.85 8.86 -2.22
C LEU A 47 -21.89 8.13 -3.08
N VAL A 48 -21.45 7.36 -4.09
CA VAL A 48 -22.35 6.69 -5.04
C VAL A 48 -22.35 5.17 -4.92
N SER A 49 -21.38 4.59 -4.19
CA SER A 49 -21.13 3.15 -4.16
C SER A 49 -22.33 2.35 -3.73
N ASP A 50 -23.12 2.85 -2.78
CA ASP A 50 -24.24 2.10 -2.19
C ASP A 50 -25.51 2.15 -3.06
N SER A 51 -25.54 3.06 -4.04
CA SER A 51 -26.70 3.29 -4.91
C SER A 51 -26.62 2.53 -6.25
N VAL A 52 -25.58 1.71 -6.46
CA VAL A 52 -25.34 1.00 -7.72
C VAL A 52 -25.33 -0.52 -7.53
N SER A 53 -25.35 -1.30 -8.61
CA SER A 53 -25.22 -2.76 -8.52
C SER A 53 -23.83 -3.18 -7.99
N HIS A 54 -23.71 -4.40 -7.47
CA HIS A 54 -22.44 -4.96 -7.01
C HIS A 54 -21.34 -4.91 -8.09
N GLU A 55 -21.68 -5.29 -9.32
CA GLU A 55 -20.77 -5.27 -10.46
C GLU A 55 -20.34 -3.84 -10.79
N THR A 56 -21.30 -2.91 -10.79
CA THR A 56 -21.04 -1.49 -11.07
C THR A 56 -20.14 -0.89 -9.98
N ARG A 57 -20.39 -1.19 -8.71
CA ARG A 57 -19.55 -0.79 -7.58
C ARG A 57 -18.12 -1.29 -7.79
N ASN A 58 -17.93 -2.56 -8.10
CA ASN A 58 -16.59 -3.13 -8.31
C ASN A 58 -15.86 -2.47 -9.50
N GLN A 59 -16.56 -2.21 -10.61
CA GLN A 59 -15.96 -1.50 -11.75
C GLN A 59 -15.59 -0.05 -11.41
N LEU A 60 -16.46 0.66 -10.67
CA LEU A 60 -16.16 2.01 -10.20
C LEU A 60 -14.98 2.00 -9.22
N PHE A 61 -14.87 1.00 -8.35
CA PHE A 61 -13.74 0.88 -7.44
C PHE A 61 -12.41 0.79 -8.20
N TYR A 62 -12.31 0.04 -9.30
CA TYR A 62 -11.07 -0.01 -10.08
C TYR A 62 -10.66 1.33 -10.70
N LEU A 63 -11.64 2.17 -11.04
CA LEU A 63 -11.40 3.47 -11.68
C LEU A 63 -11.20 4.61 -10.68
N LEU A 64 -11.92 4.55 -9.56
CA LEU A 64 -12.07 5.65 -8.61
C LEU A 64 -11.53 5.31 -7.22
N GLY A 65 -11.20 4.04 -6.96
CA GLY A 65 -10.59 3.58 -5.72
C GLY A 65 -9.24 4.24 -5.47
N HIS A 66 -8.94 4.48 -4.19
CA HIS A 66 -7.63 4.96 -3.78
C HIS A 66 -6.57 3.89 -4.11
N ARG A 67 -5.49 4.30 -4.79
CA ARG A 67 -4.37 3.45 -5.26
C ARG A 67 -4.70 2.42 -6.33
N GLU A 68 -5.79 2.66 -7.04
CA GLU A 68 -6.21 1.86 -8.17
C GLU A 68 -5.72 2.48 -9.49
N PHE A 69 -6.61 3.04 -10.30
CA PHE A 69 -6.29 3.56 -11.62
C PHE A 69 -5.14 4.57 -11.63
N MET A 70 -5.11 5.55 -10.73
CA MET A 70 -4.08 6.62 -10.75
C MET A 70 -2.67 6.14 -10.40
N HIS A 71 -2.54 4.92 -9.88
CA HIS A 71 -1.25 4.28 -9.61
C HIS A 71 -0.95 3.13 -10.58
N SER A 72 -1.78 2.96 -11.62
CA SER A 72 -1.60 1.94 -12.65
C SER A 72 -0.62 2.37 -13.75
N ILE A 73 -0.05 1.39 -14.44
CA ILE A 73 0.79 1.61 -15.60
C ILE A 73 0.04 2.36 -16.70
N LEU A 74 -1.26 2.11 -16.88
CA LEU A 74 -2.06 2.82 -17.88
C LEU A 74 -2.09 4.32 -17.56
N PHE A 75 -2.34 4.72 -16.32
CA PHE A 75 -2.34 6.13 -15.93
C PHE A 75 -0.97 6.78 -16.15
N ILE A 76 0.11 6.12 -15.73
CA ILE A 76 1.49 6.61 -15.94
C ILE A 76 1.75 6.85 -17.44
N LEU A 77 1.36 5.91 -18.30
CA LEU A 77 1.54 6.03 -19.75
C LEU A 77 0.69 7.15 -20.36
N LEU A 78 -0.56 7.30 -19.93
CA LEU A 78 -1.46 8.36 -20.41
C LEU A 78 -0.93 9.75 -20.06
N VAL A 79 -0.51 9.96 -18.81
CA VAL A 79 0.06 11.25 -18.39
C VAL A 79 1.38 11.51 -19.11
N THR A 80 2.23 10.49 -19.25
CA THR A 80 3.50 10.62 -20.01
C THR A 80 3.26 11.01 -21.46
N LEU A 81 2.28 10.39 -22.12
CA LEU A 81 1.87 10.74 -23.47
C LEU A 81 1.35 12.19 -23.54
N PHE A 82 0.53 12.61 -22.57
CA PHE A 82 0.01 13.98 -22.51
C PHE A 82 1.14 15.02 -22.34
N ILE A 83 2.12 14.74 -21.47
CA ILE A 83 3.32 15.59 -21.32
C ILE A 83 4.05 15.71 -22.65
N TRP A 84 4.27 14.60 -23.37
CA TRP A 84 4.89 14.61 -24.70
C TRP A 84 4.09 15.44 -25.70
N LEU A 85 2.77 15.25 -25.76
CA LEU A 85 1.90 15.95 -26.70
C LEU A 85 1.93 17.46 -26.51
N ILE A 86 1.97 17.94 -25.26
CA ILE A 86 2.01 19.37 -24.94
C ILE A 86 3.41 19.96 -25.11
N THR A 87 4.42 19.30 -24.55
CA THR A 87 5.75 19.91 -24.39
C THR A 87 6.68 19.64 -25.55
N LYS A 88 6.51 18.51 -26.26
CA LYS A 88 7.42 17.99 -27.29
C LYS A 88 8.90 17.93 -26.86
N ASP A 89 9.17 17.94 -25.55
CA ASP A 89 10.51 17.94 -24.96
C ASP A 89 10.81 16.56 -24.38
N ARG A 90 11.64 15.78 -25.08
CA ARG A 90 11.97 14.40 -24.69
C ARG A 90 12.55 14.31 -23.28
N ARG A 91 13.40 15.26 -22.86
CA ARG A 91 14.02 15.23 -21.54
C ARG A 91 13.00 15.52 -20.46
N PHE A 92 12.10 16.48 -20.71
CA PHE A 92 11.04 16.82 -19.77
C PHE A 92 9.99 15.71 -19.67
N THR A 93 9.63 15.06 -20.78
CA THR A 93 8.77 13.87 -20.80
C THR A 93 9.38 12.74 -19.98
N ALA A 94 10.68 12.44 -20.15
CA ALA A 94 11.35 11.42 -19.36
C ALA A 94 11.40 11.76 -17.86
N ALA A 95 11.62 13.03 -17.52
CA ALA A 95 11.57 13.50 -16.13
C ALA A 95 10.17 13.39 -15.53
N GLY A 96 9.13 13.71 -16.30
CA GLY A 96 7.74 13.57 -15.89
C GLY A 96 7.33 12.12 -15.68
N PHE A 97 7.72 11.24 -16.60
CA PHE A 97 7.57 9.79 -16.43
C PHE A 97 8.24 9.31 -15.15
N ALA A 98 9.51 9.68 -14.93
CA ALA A 98 10.26 9.28 -13.75
C ALA A 98 9.61 9.77 -12.45
N ALA A 99 9.04 10.98 -12.43
CA ALA A 99 8.34 11.52 -11.27
C ALA A 99 7.11 10.69 -10.89
N ILE A 100 6.23 10.38 -11.85
CA ILE A 100 4.99 9.63 -11.61
C ILE A 100 5.29 8.14 -11.34
N PHE A 101 6.24 7.58 -12.09
CA PHE A 101 6.68 6.20 -11.88
C PHE A 101 7.28 6.02 -10.49
N LEU A 102 8.17 6.91 -10.06
CA LEU A 102 8.84 6.78 -8.77
C LEU A 102 7.87 7.00 -7.60
N HIS A 103 6.84 7.86 -7.76
CA HIS A 103 5.70 7.90 -6.83
C HIS A 103 5.07 6.52 -6.66
N SER A 104 4.57 5.96 -7.77
CA SER A 104 3.81 4.70 -7.74
C SER A 104 4.69 3.54 -7.27
N TYR A 105 5.97 3.53 -7.66
CA TYR A 105 6.95 2.55 -7.24
C TYR A 105 7.25 2.61 -5.75
N LEU A 106 7.40 3.81 -5.18
CA LEU A 106 7.65 3.97 -3.75
C LEU A 106 6.48 3.44 -2.94
N ASP A 107 5.24 3.78 -3.30
CA ASP A 107 4.08 3.24 -2.59
C ASP A 107 3.99 1.72 -2.73
N TYR A 108 4.25 1.18 -3.92
CA TYR A 108 4.28 -0.27 -4.18
C TYR A 108 5.37 -1.01 -3.37
N ALA A 109 6.54 -0.37 -3.21
CA ALA A 109 7.66 -0.87 -2.44
C ALA A 109 7.40 -0.85 -0.93
N THR A 110 6.49 0.01 -0.45
CA THR A 110 6.07 0.05 0.95
C THR A 110 4.94 -0.93 1.26
N SER A 111 4.17 -0.69 2.32
CA SER A 111 3.26 -1.61 2.99
C SER A 111 1.83 -1.71 2.40
N TRP A 112 1.56 -1.17 1.21
CA TRP A 112 0.20 -1.10 0.68
C TRP A 112 0.01 -1.84 -0.64
N LYS A 113 -1.11 -2.58 -0.74
CA LYS A 113 -1.55 -3.21 -1.96
C LYS A 113 -2.01 -2.19 -2.99
N MET A 114 -1.73 -2.51 -4.26
CA MET A 114 -2.06 -1.68 -5.42
C MET A 114 -2.35 -2.60 -6.62
N ARG A 115 -2.92 -2.03 -7.68
CA ARG A 115 -3.12 -2.73 -8.96
C ARG A 115 -2.25 -2.10 -10.07
N PRO A 116 -0.91 -2.27 -10.01
CA PRO A 116 0.00 -1.56 -10.91
C PRO A 116 -0.20 -1.94 -12.39
N LEU A 117 -0.77 -3.11 -12.68
CA LEU A 117 -0.99 -3.60 -14.04
C LEU A 117 -2.42 -3.36 -14.57
N TYR A 118 -3.27 -2.64 -13.85
CA TYR A 118 -4.59 -2.28 -14.36
C TYR A 118 -4.49 -1.50 -15.69
N PRO A 119 -5.33 -1.79 -16.71
CA PRO A 119 -6.46 -2.72 -16.73
C PRO A 119 -6.13 -4.13 -17.23
N PHE A 120 -4.86 -4.47 -17.42
CA PHE A 120 -4.44 -5.79 -17.89
C PHE A 120 -4.58 -6.88 -16.81
N SER A 121 -4.53 -6.48 -15.54
CA SER A 121 -4.84 -7.34 -14.40
C SER A 121 -5.61 -6.55 -13.33
N THR A 122 -6.60 -7.21 -12.71
CA THR A 122 -7.35 -6.71 -11.55
C THR A 122 -6.84 -7.28 -10.23
N GLU A 123 -5.77 -8.08 -10.27
CA GLU A 123 -5.13 -8.63 -9.07
C GLU A 123 -4.39 -7.53 -8.32
N THR A 124 -4.59 -7.48 -7.00
CA THR A 124 -3.75 -6.67 -6.14
C THR A 124 -2.40 -7.32 -5.98
N SER A 125 -1.37 -6.49 -5.86
CA SER A 125 -0.07 -6.95 -5.42
C SER A 125 0.62 -5.87 -4.61
N ILE A 126 1.70 -6.27 -3.97
CA ILE A 126 2.55 -5.40 -3.18
C ILE A 126 3.97 -5.94 -3.26
N MET A 127 4.96 -5.04 -3.35
CA MET A 127 6.36 -5.44 -3.24
C MET A 127 6.79 -5.52 -1.78
N GLY A 128 6.33 -4.61 -0.91
CA GLY A 128 6.41 -4.79 0.55
C GLY A 128 7.84 -4.99 1.05
N ALA A 129 8.80 -4.31 0.45
CA ALA A 129 10.23 -4.46 0.74
C ALA A 129 10.74 -3.39 1.70
N VAL A 130 10.03 -2.28 1.81
CA VAL A 130 10.42 -1.10 2.56
C VAL A 130 9.42 -0.87 3.69
N TYR A 131 9.93 -0.75 4.91
CA TYR A 131 9.08 -0.44 6.06
C TYR A 131 8.49 0.98 5.94
N PHE A 132 7.27 1.17 6.44
CA PHE A 132 6.57 2.46 6.36
C PHE A 132 7.39 3.63 6.90
N PHE A 133 8.12 3.44 8.00
CA PHE A 133 8.97 4.46 8.62
C PHE A 133 10.43 4.41 8.15
N ASP A 134 10.71 3.82 6.98
CA ASP A 134 12.06 3.81 6.44
C ASP A 134 12.57 5.25 6.22
N PRO A 135 13.68 5.64 6.86
CA PRO A 135 14.15 7.02 6.82
C PRO A 135 14.67 7.44 5.44
N LEU A 136 15.14 6.52 4.61
CA LEU A 136 15.63 6.85 3.27
C LEU A 136 14.47 6.98 2.27
N ALA A 137 13.40 6.20 2.43
CA ALA A 137 12.20 6.37 1.62
C ALA A 137 11.38 7.61 2.02
N ASN A 138 11.42 8.04 3.29
CA ASN A 138 10.61 9.16 3.79
C ASN A 138 11.40 10.45 4.03
N LEU A 139 12.57 10.42 4.67
CA LEU A 139 13.28 11.65 5.05
C LEU A 139 14.16 12.20 3.93
N LEU A 140 14.79 11.34 3.13
CA LEU A 140 15.65 11.79 2.02
C LEU A 140 14.85 12.64 1.02
N PRO A 141 13.64 12.24 0.57
CA PRO A 141 12.85 13.09 -0.32
C PRO A 141 12.40 14.42 0.30
N LEU A 142 12.26 14.50 1.63
CA LEU A 142 11.91 15.77 2.30
C LEU A 142 13.03 16.81 2.25
N LEU A 143 14.28 16.40 2.02
CA LEU A 143 15.43 17.31 1.99
C LEU A 143 15.32 18.38 0.87
N PRO A 144 14.99 18.03 -0.39
CA PRO A 144 14.60 18.99 -1.42
C PRO A 144 13.52 20.00 -0.99
N VAL A 145 12.46 19.53 -0.33
CA VAL A 145 11.37 20.39 0.16
C VAL A 145 11.90 21.38 1.20
N PHE A 146 12.65 20.87 2.17
CA PHE A 146 13.29 21.68 3.20
C PHE A 146 14.21 22.74 2.61
N ILE A 147 15.04 22.39 1.61
CA ILE A 147 15.93 23.35 0.95
C ILE A 147 15.14 24.46 0.25
N VAL A 148 14.07 24.12 -0.46
CA VAL A 148 13.19 25.11 -1.11
C VAL A 148 12.55 26.04 -0.08
N LEU A 149 12.08 25.48 1.05
CA LEU A 149 11.44 26.23 2.13
C LEU A 149 12.43 27.18 2.83
N VAL A 150 13.63 26.70 3.18
CA VAL A 150 14.69 27.54 3.74
C VAL A 150 15.04 28.69 2.77
N GLY A 151 15.20 28.38 1.48
CA GLY A 151 15.47 29.37 0.45
C GLY A 151 14.34 30.39 0.25
N HIS A 152 13.08 30.02 0.51
CA HIS A 152 11.95 30.94 0.49
C HIS A 152 11.93 31.83 1.74
N MET A 153 12.07 31.24 2.94
CA MET A 153 12.08 31.97 4.21
C MET A 153 13.15 33.05 4.24
N LYS A 154 14.38 32.75 3.79
CA LYS A 154 15.49 33.70 3.71
C LYS A 154 15.23 34.85 2.74
N ARG A 155 14.58 34.59 1.59
CA ARG A 155 14.20 35.65 0.64
C ARG A 155 13.18 36.62 1.21
N ASN A 156 12.34 36.15 2.13
CA ASN A 156 11.37 36.98 2.85
C ASN A 156 11.96 37.64 4.11
N GLY A 157 13.30 37.62 4.28
CA GLY A 157 13.98 38.17 5.44
C GLY A 157 13.80 37.39 6.75
N ARG A 158 13.10 36.24 6.71
CA ARG A 158 12.95 35.35 7.86
C ARG A 158 14.12 34.37 7.88
N TRP A 159 14.65 34.06 9.07
CA TRP A 159 15.80 33.14 9.24
C TRP A 159 17.12 33.64 8.62
N ASN A 160 17.32 34.95 8.56
CA ASN A 160 18.64 35.53 8.26
C ASN A 160 19.69 35.01 9.27
N GLY A 161 20.83 34.54 8.77
CA GLY A 161 21.90 33.95 9.59
C GLY A 161 21.72 32.46 9.91
N LYS A 162 20.49 31.92 9.91
CA LYS A 162 20.24 30.49 10.20
C LYS A 162 20.48 29.63 8.95
N PHE A 163 21.02 28.43 9.16
CA PHE A 163 21.34 27.45 8.11
C PHE A 163 22.27 27.99 7.01
N ASN A 164 23.04 29.06 7.26
CA ASN A 164 23.94 29.64 6.27
C ASN A 164 24.95 28.60 5.75
N ASN A 165 25.63 27.90 6.65
CA ASN A 165 26.62 26.88 6.28
C ASN A 165 26.00 25.78 5.38
N PHE A 166 24.80 25.31 5.73
CA PHE A 166 24.07 24.33 4.93
C PHE A 166 23.68 24.87 3.55
N CYS A 167 23.12 26.08 3.48
CA CYS A 167 22.79 26.70 2.20
C CYS A 167 24.02 26.92 1.32
N THR A 168 25.14 27.35 1.90
CA THR A 168 26.42 27.52 1.20
C THR A 168 26.90 26.19 0.64
N PHE A 169 26.92 25.14 1.46
CA PHE A 169 27.29 23.78 1.03
C PHE A 169 26.42 23.29 -0.15
N VAL A 170 25.09 23.43 -0.05
CA VAL A 170 24.16 23.03 -1.11
C VAL A 170 24.35 23.88 -2.37
N ALA A 171 24.64 25.18 -2.23
CA ALA A 171 24.87 26.06 -3.37
C ALA A 171 26.16 25.73 -4.11
N GLU A 172 27.25 25.51 -3.38
CA GLU A 172 28.57 25.15 -3.91
C GLU A 172 28.55 23.78 -4.60
N ASN A 173 27.79 22.82 -4.06
CA ASN A 173 27.74 21.44 -4.55
C ASN A 173 26.48 21.12 -5.35
N ARG A 174 25.72 22.13 -5.79
CA ARG A 174 24.33 22.00 -6.25
C ARG A 174 24.08 20.83 -7.20
N SER A 175 24.84 20.72 -8.28
CA SER A 175 24.62 19.66 -9.29
C SER A 175 24.94 18.26 -8.74
N LYS A 176 26.07 18.13 -8.04
CA LYS A 176 26.52 16.85 -7.46
C LYS A 176 25.62 16.41 -6.31
N PHE A 177 25.17 17.35 -5.47
CA PHE A 177 24.37 17.07 -4.29
C PHE A 177 23.04 16.40 -4.63
N TYR A 178 22.20 17.02 -5.47
CA TYR A 178 20.91 16.44 -5.84
C TYR A 178 21.05 15.15 -6.65
N THR A 179 22.05 15.09 -7.53
CA THR A 179 22.35 13.85 -8.27
C THR A 179 22.75 12.72 -7.32
N THR A 180 23.57 13.01 -6.31
CA THR A 180 23.98 12.01 -5.30
C THR A 180 22.80 11.53 -4.49
N LEU A 181 21.94 12.43 -4.02
CA LEU A 181 20.72 12.06 -3.29
C LEU A 181 19.79 11.19 -4.14
N LEU A 182 19.61 11.53 -5.41
CA LEU A 182 18.80 10.74 -6.34
C LEU A 182 19.40 9.36 -6.55
N VAL A 183 20.71 9.26 -6.74
CA VAL A 183 21.41 7.96 -6.87
C VAL A 183 21.27 7.13 -5.60
N VAL A 184 21.45 7.72 -4.42
CA VAL A 184 21.28 7.03 -3.14
C VAL A 184 19.85 6.48 -3.00
N LEU A 185 18.84 7.30 -3.33
CA LEU A 185 17.44 6.86 -3.31
C LEU A 185 17.22 5.69 -4.28
N LEU A 186 17.69 5.80 -5.53
CA LEU A 186 17.54 4.75 -6.54
C LEU A 186 18.23 3.44 -6.15
N VAL A 187 19.44 3.51 -5.60
CA VAL A 187 20.17 2.34 -5.09
C VAL A 187 19.39 1.71 -3.94
N TRP A 188 18.93 2.51 -2.98
CA TRP A 188 18.20 2.03 -1.81
C TRP A 188 16.93 1.27 -2.18
N ILE A 189 16.08 1.88 -3.00
CA ILE A 189 14.81 1.29 -3.40
C ILE A 189 14.96 0.09 -4.35
N THR A 190 16.14 -0.09 -4.96
CA THR A 190 16.45 -1.27 -5.79
C THR A 190 17.04 -2.41 -4.96
N VAL A 191 17.90 -2.08 -3.99
CA VAL A 191 18.60 -3.07 -3.15
C VAL A 191 17.63 -3.75 -2.17
N LEU A 192 16.72 -3.01 -1.53
CA LEU A 192 15.81 -3.59 -0.53
C LEU A 192 14.89 -4.68 -1.09
N PRO A 193 14.22 -4.51 -2.24
CA PRO A 193 13.45 -5.58 -2.86
C PRO A 193 14.28 -6.82 -3.19
N MET A 194 15.51 -6.61 -3.66
CA MET A 194 16.42 -7.70 -3.96
C MET A 194 16.87 -8.43 -2.68
N ALA A 195 17.19 -7.71 -1.61
CA ALA A 195 17.51 -8.29 -0.31
C ALA A 195 16.33 -9.10 0.24
N LYS A 196 15.10 -8.56 0.15
CA LYS A 196 13.88 -9.28 0.54
C LYS A 196 13.72 -10.56 -0.27
N PHE A 197 14.00 -10.53 -1.57
CA PHE A 197 13.88 -11.70 -2.43
C PHE A 197 14.78 -12.83 -1.93
N PHE A 198 16.05 -12.52 -1.60
CA PHE A 198 16.97 -13.50 -1.04
C PHE A 198 16.52 -14.02 0.33
N LEU A 199 16.04 -13.15 1.22
CA LEU A 199 15.50 -13.57 2.52
C LEU A 199 14.32 -14.53 2.36
N VAL A 200 13.33 -14.18 1.53
CA VAL A 200 12.16 -15.02 1.29
C VAL A 200 12.55 -16.36 0.68
N ASN A 201 13.52 -16.38 -0.24
CA ASN A 201 14.00 -17.62 -0.83
C ASN A 201 14.71 -18.51 0.21
N GLN A 202 15.58 -17.93 1.04
CA GLN A 202 16.24 -18.65 2.13
C GLN A 202 15.23 -19.25 3.11
N VAL A 203 14.23 -18.48 3.54
CA VAL A 203 13.17 -18.97 4.43
C VAL A 203 12.35 -20.07 3.75
N SER A 204 12.10 -19.95 2.44
CA SER A 204 11.40 -21.00 1.68
C SER A 204 12.18 -22.32 1.66
N GLU A 205 13.50 -22.25 1.49
CA GLU A 205 14.38 -23.42 1.54
C GLU A 205 14.39 -24.07 2.93
N GLU A 206 14.49 -23.26 3.99
CA GLU A 206 14.50 -23.73 5.38
C GLU A 206 13.16 -24.38 5.77
N GLU A 207 12.04 -23.81 5.34
CA GLU A 207 10.70 -24.32 5.61
C GLU A 207 10.29 -25.46 4.68
N GLY A 208 11.09 -25.76 3.64
CA GLY A 208 10.79 -26.79 2.66
C GLY A 208 9.53 -26.51 1.84
N THR A 209 9.10 -25.25 1.75
CA THR A 209 7.89 -24.82 1.05
C THR A 209 8.04 -23.43 0.45
N ARG A 210 7.28 -23.13 -0.61
CA ARG A 210 7.37 -21.83 -1.27
C ARG A 210 6.65 -20.76 -0.46
N ILE A 211 7.40 -19.82 0.10
CA ILE A 211 6.86 -18.63 0.76
C ILE A 211 6.55 -17.55 -0.30
N SER A 212 5.40 -16.88 -0.14
CA SER A 212 4.99 -15.82 -1.04
C SER A 212 5.80 -14.53 -0.78
N TYR A 213 6.54 -14.09 -1.80
CA TYR A 213 7.26 -12.80 -1.73
C TYR A 213 6.29 -11.63 -1.53
N GLN A 214 5.19 -11.60 -2.29
CA GLN A 214 4.19 -10.52 -2.23
C GLN A 214 3.48 -10.54 -0.88
N ASN A 215 3.20 -11.72 -0.32
CA ASN A 215 2.50 -11.83 0.96
C ASN A 215 3.46 -11.88 2.16
N THR A 216 4.71 -11.44 1.99
CA THR A 216 5.66 -11.25 3.09
C THR A 216 5.79 -9.76 3.36
N TYR A 217 5.23 -9.27 4.46
CA TYR A 217 5.07 -7.83 4.68
C TYR A 217 6.04 -7.30 5.73
N PRO A 218 6.55 -6.06 5.61
CA PRO A 218 7.63 -5.56 6.46
C PRO A 218 7.15 -5.13 7.85
N SER A 219 7.17 -5.99 8.89
CA SER A 219 6.67 -5.75 10.28
C SER A 219 7.33 -4.55 10.97
N SER A 220 8.64 -4.39 10.76
CA SER A 220 9.47 -3.30 11.27
C SER A 220 10.72 -3.18 10.38
N PRO A 221 11.65 -2.24 10.61
CA PRO A 221 12.85 -2.13 9.78
C PRO A 221 13.59 -3.48 9.69
N GLY A 222 13.67 -4.03 8.48
CA GLY A 222 14.34 -5.31 8.18
C GLY A 222 13.71 -6.57 8.77
N LYS A 223 12.53 -6.48 9.37
CA LYS A 223 11.73 -7.63 9.78
C LYS A 223 10.46 -7.72 8.95
N PHE A 224 9.98 -8.94 8.75
CA PHE A 224 8.82 -9.24 7.93
C PHE A 224 7.95 -10.29 8.62
N LEU A 225 6.65 -10.20 8.35
CA LEU A 225 5.67 -11.17 8.74
C LEU A 225 5.14 -11.87 7.49
N THR A 226 5.15 -13.19 7.52
CA THR A 226 4.68 -14.03 6.42
C THR A 226 3.89 -15.21 6.95
N ALA A 227 3.14 -15.84 6.06
CA ALA A 227 2.33 -17.00 6.38
C ALA A 227 2.28 -17.95 5.19
N TYR A 228 1.96 -19.22 5.46
CA TYR A 228 1.61 -20.17 4.42
C TYR A 228 0.66 -21.24 4.95
N SER A 229 -0.07 -21.89 4.05
CA SER A 229 -0.94 -23.01 4.40
C SER A 229 -0.11 -24.24 4.76
N TYR A 230 0.01 -24.53 6.06
CA TYR A 230 0.79 -25.67 6.54
C TYR A 230 0.08 -27.00 6.26
N ASN A 231 -1.23 -27.05 6.51
CA ASN A 231 -2.07 -28.21 6.19
C ASN A 231 -3.51 -27.74 5.89
N ALA A 232 -4.47 -28.67 5.86
CA ALA A 232 -5.87 -28.35 5.59
C ALA A 232 -6.49 -27.42 6.65
N THR A 233 -6.06 -27.52 7.92
CA THR A 233 -6.70 -26.87 9.07
C THR A 233 -5.92 -25.69 9.65
N HIS A 234 -4.64 -25.53 9.32
CA HIS A 234 -3.77 -24.51 9.92
C HIS A 234 -2.97 -23.72 8.87
N TYR A 235 -2.76 -22.44 9.16
CA TYR A 235 -1.65 -21.66 8.63
C TYR A 235 -0.45 -21.73 9.58
N LYS A 236 0.77 -21.69 9.04
CA LYS A 236 1.97 -21.40 9.80
C LYS A 236 2.34 -19.93 9.57
N ILE A 237 2.61 -19.22 10.66
CA ILE A 237 2.97 -17.80 10.68
C ILE A 237 4.43 -17.70 11.06
N LEU A 238 5.18 -16.87 10.33
CA LEU A 238 6.60 -16.68 10.53
C LEU A 238 6.92 -15.19 10.65
N GLU A 239 7.63 -14.81 11.71
CA GLU A 239 8.37 -13.55 11.75
C GLU A 239 9.79 -13.83 11.29
N VAL A 240 10.23 -13.13 10.25
CA VAL A 240 11.54 -13.33 9.63
C VAL A 240 12.30 -12.01 9.55
N SER A 241 13.62 -12.04 9.60
CA SER A 241 14.43 -10.84 9.49
C SER A 241 15.73 -11.05 8.73
N TYR A 242 16.30 -9.94 8.24
CA TYR A 242 17.60 -9.95 7.59
C TYR A 242 18.75 -10.39 8.50
N TRP A 243 18.58 -10.31 9.83
CA TRP A 243 19.65 -10.59 10.79
C TRP A 243 19.65 -12.03 11.28
N ALA A 244 18.48 -12.60 11.53
CA ALA A 244 18.33 -13.88 12.21
C ALA A 244 17.66 -14.96 11.36
N GLY A 245 17.15 -14.63 10.16
CA GLY A 245 16.31 -15.56 9.40
C GLY A 245 14.96 -15.69 10.10
N ILE A 246 14.55 -16.90 10.47
CA ILE A 246 13.28 -17.14 11.18
C ILE A 246 13.44 -16.81 12.67
N GLU A 247 12.77 -15.76 13.13
CA GLU A 247 12.80 -15.33 14.54
C GLU A 247 11.67 -15.96 15.37
N ARG A 248 10.50 -16.13 14.75
CA ARG A 248 9.31 -16.67 15.40
C ARG A 248 8.55 -17.55 14.43
N SER A 249 7.98 -18.63 14.96
CA SER A 249 7.07 -19.50 14.23
C SER A 249 5.89 -19.88 15.11
N ASP A 250 4.68 -19.74 14.58
CA ASP A 250 3.44 -20.13 15.24
C ASP A 250 2.49 -20.78 14.24
N TYR A 251 1.41 -21.37 14.76
CA TYR A 251 0.32 -21.95 13.98
C TYR A 251 -1.00 -21.32 14.37
N ILE A 252 -1.88 -21.12 13.39
CA ILE A 252 -3.23 -20.61 13.61
C ILE A 252 -4.22 -21.46 12.82
N GLU A 253 -5.32 -21.83 13.46
CA GLU A 253 -6.41 -22.55 12.82
C GLU A 253 -7.07 -21.68 11.76
N LYS A 254 -7.42 -22.27 10.62
CA LYS A 254 -8.14 -21.58 9.54
C LYS A 254 -9.59 -21.33 9.91
N ILE A 255 -10.19 -22.26 10.64
CA ILE A 255 -11.58 -22.19 11.10
C ILE A 255 -11.55 -22.57 12.57
N ASN A 256 -11.83 -21.60 13.42
CA ASN A 256 -12.02 -21.79 14.85
C ASN A 256 -13.52 -21.71 15.16
N VAL A 257 -14.06 -22.71 15.86
CA VAL A 257 -15.49 -22.78 16.19
C VAL A 257 -15.65 -22.66 17.70
N THR A 258 -16.39 -21.64 18.14
CA THR A 258 -16.70 -21.43 19.55
C THR A 258 -18.14 -21.87 19.82
N GLY A 259 -18.31 -22.92 20.60
CA GLY A 259 -19.62 -23.53 20.89
C GLY A 259 -19.94 -24.71 19.97
N ASP A 260 -21.19 -25.16 19.99
CA ASP A 260 -21.70 -26.24 19.16
C ASP A 260 -22.55 -25.63 18.04
N VAL A 261 -21.89 -25.20 16.96
CA VAL A 261 -22.53 -24.58 15.80
C VAL A 261 -22.64 -25.61 14.67
N PRO A 262 -23.86 -26.11 14.36
CA PRO A 262 -24.07 -26.99 13.22
C PRO A 262 -23.60 -26.35 11.92
N ASP A 263 -23.02 -27.15 11.02
CA ASP A 263 -22.59 -26.72 9.68
C ASP A 263 -21.60 -25.52 9.65
N ALA A 264 -20.86 -25.28 10.75
CA ALA A 264 -19.89 -24.17 10.86
C ALA A 264 -18.93 -24.03 9.65
N TYR A 265 -18.49 -25.16 9.09
CA TYR A 265 -17.64 -25.18 7.89
C TYR A 265 -18.35 -24.64 6.64
N ALA A 266 -19.64 -24.95 6.46
CA ALA A 266 -20.41 -24.47 5.31
C ALA A 266 -20.65 -22.96 5.41
N TYR A 267 -20.88 -22.46 6.62
CA TYR A 267 -20.97 -21.03 6.90
C TYR A 267 -19.65 -20.32 6.58
N ALA A 268 -18.51 -20.83 7.05
CA ALA A 268 -17.19 -20.27 6.74
C ALA A 268 -16.91 -20.26 5.22
N GLU A 269 -17.25 -21.34 4.51
CA GLU A 269 -17.14 -21.41 3.05
C GLU A 269 -18.01 -20.37 2.36
N ARG A 270 -19.25 -20.15 2.84
CA ARG A 270 -20.18 -19.14 2.32
C ARG A 270 -19.61 -17.73 2.48
N ALA A 271 -19.09 -17.38 3.66
CA ALA A 271 -18.43 -16.10 3.88
C ALA A 271 -17.20 -15.93 2.99
N GLY A 272 -16.38 -16.98 2.83
CA GLY A 272 -15.23 -16.96 1.92
C GLY A 272 -15.63 -16.71 0.45
N LYS A 273 -16.72 -17.33 -0.02
CA LYS A 273 -17.28 -17.08 -1.35
C LYS A 273 -17.73 -15.65 -1.52
N LEU A 274 -18.51 -15.11 -0.57
CA LEU A 274 -18.94 -13.71 -0.57
C LEU A 274 -17.74 -12.76 -0.61
N TYR A 275 -16.76 -12.98 0.26
CA TYR A 275 -15.54 -12.18 0.31
C TYR A 275 -14.81 -12.13 -1.03
N SER A 276 -14.76 -13.26 -1.74
CA SER A 276 -14.08 -13.37 -3.04
C SER A 276 -14.75 -12.60 -4.19
N THR A 277 -16.00 -12.14 -4.03
CA THR A 277 -16.69 -11.37 -5.08
C THR A 277 -16.45 -9.86 -4.97
N ALA A 278 -16.09 -9.37 -3.79
CA ALA A 278 -15.93 -7.95 -3.53
C ALA A 278 -14.47 -7.50 -3.62
N VAL A 279 -14.28 -6.22 -3.91
CA VAL A 279 -13.00 -5.49 -3.76
C VAL A 279 -13.06 -4.59 -2.52
N PRO A 280 -11.94 -4.35 -1.81
CA PRO A 280 -10.53 -4.45 -2.25
C PRO A 280 -9.79 -5.80 -2.14
N GLN A 281 -10.28 -6.75 -1.33
CA GLN A 281 -9.61 -8.03 -0.99
C GLN A 281 -8.28 -7.87 -0.22
N GLU A 282 -8.39 -7.34 1.01
CA GLU A 282 -7.27 -7.07 1.91
C GLU A 282 -6.79 -8.24 2.78
N ILE A 283 -7.36 -9.44 2.67
CA ILE A 283 -7.06 -10.60 3.50
C ILE A 283 -6.41 -11.65 2.59
N ASP A 284 -5.12 -11.94 2.80
CA ASP A 284 -4.40 -12.96 1.99
C ASP A 284 -4.57 -14.36 2.56
N TYR A 285 -4.62 -14.47 3.89
CA TYR A 285 -4.70 -15.74 4.61
C TYR A 285 -5.95 -15.74 5.49
N PRO A 286 -7.14 -16.02 4.92
CA PRO A 286 -8.40 -15.87 5.62
C PRO A 286 -8.55 -16.88 6.76
N VAL A 287 -8.77 -16.36 7.97
CA VAL A 287 -9.13 -17.11 9.17
C VAL A 287 -10.55 -16.74 9.57
N TYR A 288 -11.32 -17.77 9.91
CA TYR A 288 -12.73 -17.66 10.27
C TYR A 288 -12.92 -18.05 11.73
N SER A 289 -13.54 -17.18 12.52
CA SER A 289 -14.07 -17.52 13.83
C SER A 289 -15.59 -17.63 13.73
N VAL A 290 -16.13 -18.81 14.01
CA VAL A 290 -17.55 -19.11 13.90
C VAL A 290 -18.15 -19.24 15.31
N SER A 291 -19.25 -18.54 15.54
CA SER A 291 -20.01 -18.59 16.79
C SER A 291 -21.49 -18.38 16.52
N GLU A 292 -22.36 -18.90 17.37
CA GLU A 292 -23.80 -18.69 17.28
C GLU A 292 -24.28 -17.80 18.42
N GLU A 293 -25.11 -16.80 18.09
CA GLU A 293 -25.72 -15.92 19.08
C GLU A 293 -27.16 -15.60 18.66
N ASN A 294 -28.11 -15.79 19.58
CA ASN A 294 -29.53 -15.45 19.38
C ASN A 294 -30.16 -16.02 18.10
N GLY A 295 -29.80 -17.25 17.71
CA GLY A 295 -30.31 -17.91 16.50
C GLY A 295 -29.70 -17.42 15.18
N SER A 296 -28.65 -16.60 15.23
CA SER A 296 -27.86 -16.18 14.07
C SER A 296 -26.44 -16.72 14.16
N VAL A 297 -25.86 -17.11 13.02
CA VAL A 297 -24.47 -17.55 12.94
C VAL A 297 -23.59 -16.35 12.60
N ASN A 298 -22.69 -16.01 13.52
CA ASN A 298 -21.69 -14.98 13.37
C ASN A 298 -20.38 -15.58 12.84
N ILE A 299 -19.82 -14.98 11.79
CA ILE A 299 -18.52 -15.33 11.24
C ILE A 299 -17.63 -14.10 11.21
N VAL A 300 -16.57 -14.15 11.99
CA VAL A 300 -15.51 -13.13 11.96
C VAL A 300 -14.42 -13.61 11.01
N LEU A 301 -14.24 -12.89 9.91
CA LEU A 301 -13.21 -13.09 8.90
C LEU A 301 -12.08 -12.08 9.09
N SER A 302 -10.85 -12.57 9.23
CA SER A 302 -9.63 -11.79 9.44
C SER A 302 -8.42 -12.41 8.73
N ASP A 303 -7.29 -11.71 8.65
CA ASP A 303 -6.04 -12.32 8.18
C ASP A 303 -5.34 -13.06 9.34
N ALA A 304 -4.78 -14.24 9.04
CA ALA A 304 -4.04 -15.09 9.96
C ALA A 304 -2.92 -14.36 10.72
N ARG A 305 -2.43 -13.25 10.17
CA ARG A 305 -1.35 -12.42 10.71
C ARG A 305 -1.83 -11.31 11.64
N ASN A 306 -3.13 -11.02 11.70
CA ASN A 306 -3.70 -9.95 12.52
C ASN A 306 -3.23 -9.98 13.99
N PRO A 307 -3.19 -11.13 14.69
CA PRO A 307 -2.77 -11.18 16.11
C PRO A 307 -1.32 -10.72 16.36
N TYR A 308 -0.50 -10.65 15.32
CA TYR A 308 0.93 -10.36 15.40
C TYR A 308 1.24 -8.91 15.06
N VAL A 309 0.23 -8.12 14.65
CA VAL A 309 0.43 -6.77 14.14
C VAL A 309 -0.57 -5.81 14.79
N LYS A 310 -0.06 -4.72 15.37
CA LYS A 310 -0.88 -3.77 16.15
C LYS A 310 -1.20 -2.45 15.46
N MET A 311 -0.50 -2.10 14.38
CA MET A 311 -0.56 -0.73 13.81
C MET A 311 -0.63 -0.71 12.29
N TRP A 312 -1.22 -1.74 11.69
CA TRP A 312 -1.25 -1.88 10.24
C TRP A 312 -2.65 -1.88 9.70
N THR A 313 -2.97 -0.82 8.99
CA THR A 313 -4.20 -0.62 8.25
C THR A 313 -4.62 -1.82 7.39
N TYR A 314 -3.66 -2.62 6.91
CA TYR A 314 -3.91 -3.80 6.09
C TYR A 314 -4.33 -5.05 6.89
N PHE A 315 -3.75 -5.28 8.06
CA PHE A 315 -4.04 -6.41 8.95
C PHE A 315 -5.04 -6.07 10.03
N ASP A 316 -5.72 -4.95 9.91
CA ASP A 316 -6.68 -4.52 10.91
C ASP A 316 -8.09 -4.41 10.32
N THR A 317 -8.27 -4.93 9.09
CA THR A 317 -9.57 -5.10 8.47
C THR A 317 -10.15 -6.44 8.94
N VAL A 318 -11.29 -6.38 9.62
CA VAL A 318 -12.06 -7.53 10.09
C VAL A 318 -13.48 -7.40 9.55
N TYR A 319 -14.00 -8.48 8.97
CA TYR A 319 -15.39 -8.54 8.51
C TYR A 319 -16.19 -9.47 9.41
N ARG A 320 -17.35 -9.01 9.87
CA ARG A 320 -18.30 -9.84 10.61
C ARG A 320 -19.54 -10.08 9.77
N PHE A 321 -19.72 -11.32 9.33
CA PHE A 321 -20.93 -11.77 8.64
C PHE A 321 -21.91 -12.32 9.67
N VAL A 322 -23.17 -11.88 9.59
CA VAL A 322 -24.28 -12.37 10.42
C VAL A 322 -25.25 -13.07 9.50
N PHE A 323 -25.36 -14.38 9.61
CA PHE A 323 -26.30 -15.18 8.83
C PHE A 323 -27.53 -15.52 9.65
N ASP A 324 -28.70 -15.21 9.10
CA ASP A 324 -29.97 -15.68 9.64
C ASP A 324 -30.13 -17.18 9.29
N THR A 325 -30.37 -18.00 10.31
CA THR A 325 -30.53 -19.45 10.18
C THR A 325 -31.87 -19.84 9.54
N GLU A 326 -32.90 -18.99 9.63
CA GLU A 326 -34.24 -19.27 9.11
C GLU A 326 -34.49 -18.67 7.72
N GLY A 327 -34.09 -17.42 7.51
CA GLY A 327 -34.36 -16.67 6.28
C GLY A 327 -33.27 -16.75 5.21
N GLY A 328 -32.06 -17.19 5.57
CA GLY A 328 -30.91 -17.25 4.66
C GLY A 328 -30.35 -15.88 4.23
N GLU A 329 -30.93 -14.78 4.73
CA GLU A 329 -30.39 -13.43 4.59
C GLU A 329 -29.09 -13.27 5.38
N TYR A 330 -28.31 -12.25 5.06
CA TYR A 330 -27.09 -11.93 5.78
C TYR A 330 -26.86 -10.43 5.89
N GLU A 331 -26.18 -10.04 6.95
CA GLU A 331 -25.66 -8.69 7.15
C GLU A 331 -24.14 -8.76 7.30
N VAL A 332 -23.44 -7.69 6.88
CA VAL A 332 -21.99 -7.62 7.01
C VAL A 332 -21.57 -6.32 7.64
N TYR A 333 -20.65 -6.43 8.57
CA TYR A 333 -20.03 -5.33 9.27
C TYR A 333 -18.53 -5.36 9.01
N ALA A 334 -17.90 -4.19 8.97
CA ALA A 334 -16.45 -4.06 8.90
C ALA A 334 -15.96 -3.26 10.11
N SER A 335 -14.85 -3.70 10.69
CA SER A 335 -14.01 -2.89 11.58
C SER A 335 -12.64 -2.76 10.93
N VAL A 336 -12.11 -1.55 10.90
CA VAL A 336 -10.82 -1.21 10.32
C VAL A 336 -10.01 -0.45 11.37
N GLN A 337 -8.71 -0.74 11.48
CA GLN A 337 -7.78 0.00 12.37
C GLN A 337 -8.10 -0.09 13.87
N GLY A 338 -8.74 -1.18 14.32
CA GLY A 338 -9.05 -1.38 15.73
C GLY A 338 -10.08 -0.38 16.28
N GLU A 339 -10.90 0.21 15.41
CA GLU A 339 -12.05 1.01 15.81
C GLU A 339 -13.04 0.11 16.59
N GLU A 340 -13.46 0.58 17.77
CA GLU A 340 -14.44 -0.12 18.62
C GLU A 340 -15.82 -0.20 17.96
N GLU A 341 -16.11 0.69 17.00
CA GLU A 341 -17.37 0.75 16.26
C GLU A 341 -17.24 0.02 14.93
N GLU A 342 -18.12 -0.95 14.69
CA GLU A 342 -18.22 -1.61 13.39
C GLU A 342 -19.18 -0.84 12.46
N GLU A 343 -18.79 -0.65 11.20
CA GLU A 343 -19.65 -0.05 10.18
C GLU A 343 -20.44 -1.12 9.43
N LYS A 344 -21.77 -0.98 9.36
CA LYS A 344 -22.61 -1.85 8.55
C LYS A 344 -22.41 -1.54 7.07
N LEU A 345 -22.04 -2.55 6.29
CA LEU A 345 -21.78 -2.40 4.86
C LEU A 345 -23.09 -2.42 4.06
N GLY A 346 -23.09 -1.69 2.93
CA GLY A 346 -24.19 -1.70 1.97
C GLY A 346 -24.48 -3.10 1.42
N LYS A 347 -25.76 -3.38 1.11
CA LYS A 347 -26.21 -4.69 0.62
C LYS A 347 -25.54 -5.14 -0.69
N ASN A 348 -24.98 -4.20 -1.44
CA ASN A 348 -24.30 -4.44 -2.71
C ASN A 348 -22.76 -4.60 -2.56
N TYR A 349 -22.24 -4.52 -1.33
CA TYR A 349 -20.80 -4.62 -1.08
C TYR A 349 -20.29 -6.02 -1.40
N PHE A 350 -20.95 -7.05 -0.87
CA PHE A 350 -20.76 -8.46 -1.20
C PHE A 350 -21.90 -8.94 -2.10
N GLY A 351 -21.62 -9.95 -2.93
CA GLY A 351 -22.51 -10.39 -4.03
C GLY A 351 -23.76 -11.15 -3.62
#